data_AF-A0A7S1RR15-F1
#
_entry.id   AF-A0A7S1RR15-F1
#
_cell.length_a   1.000
_cell.length_b   1.000
_cell.length_c   1.000
_cell.angle_alpha   90.00
_cell.angle_beta   90.00
_cell.angle_gamma   90.00
#
_symmetry.space_group_name_H-M   'P 1'
#
loop_
_entity.id
_entity.type
_entity.pdbx_description
1 polymer ?
#
loop_
_entity_poly.entity_id
_entity_poly.type
_entity_poly.pdbx_seq_one_letter_code
_entity_poly.pdbx_strand_id
1 'polypeptide(L)'
;DRSQRGCEAFTPRRCTAKPEAAAGFFAGLGLAVTQRLRQRHTPRCQRSCSDGRDASDPASRLQCYDPSAFQAYFSVRPLDVLRRCLEIALRAGGWILDFSGHRGDEGQAARLAQGLREILTGLGPSFVKLGQILSSRVDILPDAYIQELRTLTDQVEPFPFEVACRILEQEWASRHAPVAARDFPQSPTAAASLGQVYRVEAPSGQVLAVKVQRPGVREQICLDLYILRGLAPFARQYLRLNTDLVALVDEYGTRFLGELDYNLEADNAEEFEVLVESIGLESVFTAVPDRSLTTQKVLVTQWVDGERIDADRSPEGARLCGVALTAYLTMLLETGNLHADPHPGNLLRTPDG
;
A
#
# COMPACT_ATOMS: atom_id res chain seq x y z
N ASP A 1 5.69 8.26 -69.43
CA ASP A 1 7.10 8.33 -69.85
C ASP A 1 7.65 9.70 -69.47
N ARG A 2 8.90 9.69 -69.05
CA ARG A 2 9.85 10.74 -68.57
C ARG A 2 9.67 12.19 -69.07
N SER A 3 10.26 13.25 -68.50
CA SER A 3 10.96 13.56 -67.24
C SER A 3 11.69 14.91 -67.44
N GLN A 4 11.94 15.67 -66.35
CA GLN A 4 13.09 16.60 -66.15
C GLN A 4 13.07 17.96 -66.87
N ARG A 5 13.58 19.10 -66.34
CA ARG A 5 14.56 19.38 -65.26
C ARG A 5 14.54 20.90 -64.92
N GLY A 6 14.97 21.30 -63.72
CA GLY A 6 15.48 22.66 -63.42
C GLY A 6 15.39 23.12 -61.96
N CYS A 7 16.48 22.96 -61.19
CA CYS A 7 16.69 23.50 -59.84
C CYS A 7 17.13 24.98 -59.86
N GLU A 8 16.85 25.75 -58.79
CA GLU A 8 17.85 26.59 -58.10
C GLU A 8 17.37 27.05 -56.71
N ALA A 9 18.33 27.23 -55.81
CA ALA A 9 18.20 27.29 -54.36
C ALA A 9 18.19 28.74 -53.80
N PHE A 10 17.61 28.95 -52.61
CA PHE A 10 17.90 30.14 -51.79
C PHE A 10 17.99 29.78 -50.29
N THR A 11 19.05 30.25 -49.66
CA THR A 11 19.52 29.98 -48.28
C THR A 11 18.86 30.88 -47.22
N PRO A 12 18.78 30.46 -45.94
CA PRO A 12 18.30 31.31 -44.85
C PRO A 12 19.45 32.11 -44.19
N ARG A 13 19.24 33.41 -43.99
CA ARG A 13 20.14 34.29 -43.22
C ARG A 13 19.95 34.08 -41.72
N ARG A 14 21.07 33.92 -41.01
CA ARG A 14 21.17 33.99 -39.54
C ARG A 14 20.89 35.43 -39.06
N CYS A 15 19.99 35.60 -38.09
CA CYS A 15 19.99 36.76 -37.20
C CYS A 15 20.33 36.30 -35.79
N THR A 16 21.35 36.93 -35.22
CA THR A 16 21.79 36.76 -33.83
C THR A 16 21.31 37.98 -33.04
N ALA A 17 20.63 37.76 -31.92
CA ALA A 17 20.39 38.78 -30.91
C ALA A 17 20.48 38.11 -29.52
N LYS A 18 21.22 38.75 -28.62
CA LYS A 18 21.64 38.26 -27.29
C LYS A 18 20.49 38.24 -26.26
N PRO A 19 20.60 37.45 -25.17
CA PRO A 19 19.52 37.22 -24.21
C PRO A 19 19.80 37.88 -22.85
N GLU A 20 19.34 39.10 -22.61
CA GLU A 20 19.37 39.71 -21.27
C GLU A 20 18.15 40.61 -21.04
N ALA A 21 16.94 40.02 -20.97
CA ALA A 21 15.74 40.70 -20.46
C ALA A 21 14.56 39.76 -20.08
N ALA A 22 14.79 38.45 -19.90
CA ALA A 22 13.71 37.48 -19.61
C ALA A 22 13.88 36.72 -18.27
N ALA A 23 14.84 37.12 -17.43
CA ALA A 23 15.13 36.42 -16.17
C ALA A 23 14.36 36.97 -14.93
N GLY A 24 13.64 38.08 -15.05
CA GLY A 24 12.99 38.74 -13.91
C GLY A 24 11.52 38.35 -13.65
N PHE A 25 10.80 37.79 -14.62
CA PHE A 25 9.35 37.60 -14.51
C PHE A 25 8.93 36.15 -14.20
N PHE A 26 9.76 35.16 -14.55
CA PHE A 26 9.49 33.74 -14.26
C PHE A 26 9.95 33.27 -12.87
N ALA A 27 10.81 34.03 -12.18
CA ALA A 27 11.31 33.66 -10.85
C ALA A 27 10.29 33.91 -9.72
N GLY A 28 9.33 34.84 -9.90
CA GLY A 28 8.35 35.22 -8.88
C GLY A 28 7.12 34.30 -8.80
N LEU A 29 6.64 33.77 -9.92
CA LEU A 29 5.47 32.89 -9.95
C LEU A 29 5.81 31.44 -9.55
N GLY A 30 7.02 30.98 -9.88
CA GLY A 30 7.49 29.62 -9.56
C GLY A 30 7.70 29.39 -8.07
N LEU A 31 8.20 30.38 -7.32
CA LEU A 31 8.38 30.27 -5.87
C LEU A 31 7.04 30.34 -5.11
N ALA A 32 6.09 31.16 -5.55
CA ALA A 32 4.79 31.30 -4.88
C ALA A 32 3.90 30.05 -5.05
N VAL A 33 3.96 29.39 -6.21
CA VAL A 33 3.23 28.12 -6.47
C VAL A 33 3.90 26.96 -5.74
N THR A 34 5.24 26.88 -5.75
CA THR A 34 5.96 25.83 -5.00
C THR A 34 5.88 26.01 -3.48
N GLN A 35 5.83 27.23 -2.94
CA GLN A 35 5.57 27.48 -1.52
C GLN A 35 4.11 27.22 -1.12
N ARG A 36 3.13 27.57 -1.96
CA ARG A 36 1.70 27.24 -1.68
C ARG A 36 1.41 25.74 -1.76
N LEU A 37 2.09 24.99 -2.63
CA LEU A 37 1.98 23.53 -2.68
C LEU A 37 2.72 22.84 -1.53
N ARG A 38 3.87 23.37 -1.09
CA ARG A 38 4.58 22.84 0.10
C ARG A 38 3.86 23.07 1.43
N GLN A 39 3.09 24.15 1.55
CA GLN A 39 2.41 24.50 2.81
C GLN A 39 1.11 23.73 3.06
N ARG A 40 0.53 23.06 2.05
CA ARG A 40 -0.77 22.37 2.20
C ARG A 40 -0.70 20.90 2.59
N HIS A 41 0.41 20.20 2.40
CA HIS A 41 0.49 18.78 2.73
C HIS A 41 1.74 18.47 3.56
N THR A 42 1.62 18.63 4.87
CA THR A 42 2.21 17.62 5.75
C THR A 42 1.42 16.34 5.47
N PRO A 43 2.01 15.25 4.96
CA PRO A 43 1.26 14.01 4.76
C PRO A 43 0.57 13.64 6.07
N ARG A 44 -0.74 13.35 6.07
CA ARG A 44 -1.53 13.08 7.29
C ARG A 44 -0.87 12.04 8.20
N CYS A 45 -0.19 11.06 7.60
CA CYS A 45 0.65 10.09 8.29
C CYS A 45 1.62 10.78 9.28
N GLN A 46 2.31 11.85 8.88
CA GLN A 46 3.21 12.62 9.75
C GLN A 46 2.52 13.42 10.86
N ARG A 47 1.25 13.82 10.70
CA ARG A 47 0.48 14.49 11.77
C ARG A 47 -0.02 13.51 12.82
N SER A 48 -0.49 12.33 12.41
CA SER A 48 -0.80 11.22 13.35
C SER A 48 0.43 10.86 14.22
N CYS A 49 1.64 10.95 13.65
CA CYS A 49 2.89 10.67 14.37
C CYS A 49 3.26 11.61 15.53
N SER A 50 2.74 12.84 15.57
CA SER A 50 3.03 13.78 16.66
C SER A 50 2.07 13.63 17.84
N ASP A 51 0.81 13.26 17.58
CA ASP A 51 -0.23 13.19 18.62
C ASP A 51 -0.18 11.89 19.43
N GLY A 52 0.36 10.79 18.87
CA GLY A 52 0.32 9.48 19.51
C GLY A 52 1.55 9.07 20.34
N ARG A 53 2.65 9.85 20.31
CA ARG A 53 3.88 9.50 21.06
C ARG A 53 3.75 9.80 22.56
N ASP A 54 3.27 8.82 23.32
CA ASP A 54 3.45 8.80 24.77
C ASP A 54 4.90 8.46 25.11
N ALA A 55 5.63 9.39 25.73
CA ALA A 55 7.02 9.21 26.11
C ALA A 55 7.22 8.09 27.16
N SER A 56 6.16 7.72 27.88
CA SER A 56 6.19 6.70 28.93
C SER A 56 5.98 5.27 28.43
N ASP A 57 5.36 5.09 27.26
CA ASP A 57 5.14 3.78 26.63
C ASP A 57 6.20 3.51 25.54
N PRO A 58 7.08 2.50 25.70
CA PRO A 58 8.02 2.12 24.67
C PRO A 58 7.39 1.76 23.32
N ALA A 59 6.17 1.21 23.31
CA ALA A 59 5.48 0.80 22.09
C ALA A 59 4.97 1.98 21.27
N SER A 60 4.83 3.18 21.86
CA SER A 60 4.48 4.40 21.14
C SER A 60 5.50 4.76 20.04
N ARG A 61 6.75 4.31 20.20
CA ARG A 61 7.82 4.44 19.19
C ARG A 61 7.55 3.69 17.89
N LEU A 62 6.62 2.74 17.90
CA LEU A 62 6.23 1.92 16.74
C LEU A 62 4.96 2.45 16.07
N GLN A 63 4.45 3.60 16.50
CA GLN A 63 3.23 4.16 15.93
C GLN A 63 3.44 4.71 14.51
N CYS A 64 4.65 5.19 14.25
CA CYS A 64 5.04 5.79 12.98
C CYS A 64 6.39 5.29 12.52
N TYR A 65 6.61 5.36 11.21
CA TYR A 65 7.89 4.99 10.64
C TYR A 65 8.94 6.04 11.00
N ASP A 66 9.87 5.65 11.87
CA ASP A 66 11.00 6.47 12.29
C ASP A 66 12.19 5.53 12.53
N PRO A 67 13.18 5.50 11.60
CA PRO A 67 14.33 4.61 11.72
C PRO A 67 15.10 4.79 13.04
N SER A 68 15.17 6.02 13.56
CA SER A 68 15.86 6.31 14.81
C SER A 68 15.10 5.77 16.01
N ALA A 69 13.76 5.87 16.00
CA ALA A 69 12.90 5.29 17.02
C ALA A 69 12.95 3.76 16.99
N PHE A 70 12.96 3.15 15.81
CA PHE A 70 13.07 1.70 15.65
C PHE A 70 14.43 1.20 16.16
N GLN A 71 15.52 1.89 15.82
CA GLN A 71 16.84 1.58 16.36
C GLN A 71 16.86 1.66 17.89
N ALA A 72 16.30 2.72 18.49
CA ALA A 72 16.20 2.84 19.94
C ALA A 72 15.36 1.72 20.58
N TYR A 73 14.29 1.28 19.92
CA TYR A 73 13.41 0.21 20.42
C TYR A 73 14.02 -1.19 20.29
N PHE A 74 14.63 -1.52 19.15
CA PHE A 74 15.13 -2.88 18.87
C PHE A 74 16.57 -3.12 19.32
N SER A 75 17.39 -2.08 19.50
CA SER A 75 18.77 -2.23 20.02
C SER A 75 18.82 -2.80 21.44
N VAL A 76 17.80 -2.53 22.26
CA VAL A 76 17.65 -3.10 23.61
C VAL A 76 16.93 -4.46 23.61
N ARG A 77 16.50 -4.96 22.44
CA ARG A 77 15.82 -6.25 22.23
C ARG A 77 16.56 -7.14 21.22
N PRO A 78 17.85 -7.45 21.42
CA PRO A 78 18.66 -8.17 20.44
C PRO A 78 18.17 -9.60 20.18
N LEU A 79 17.51 -10.24 21.15
CA LEU A 79 16.98 -11.60 20.99
C LEU A 79 15.81 -11.65 20.01
N ASP A 80 14.92 -10.65 20.00
CA ASP A 80 13.81 -10.58 19.06
C ASP A 80 14.31 -10.39 17.63
N VAL A 81 15.30 -9.50 17.47
CA VAL A 81 15.98 -9.27 16.19
C VAL A 81 16.69 -10.55 15.72
N LEU A 82 17.47 -11.20 16.58
CA LEU A 82 18.20 -12.41 16.22
C LEU A 82 17.25 -13.55 15.84
N ARG A 83 16.18 -13.75 16.61
CA ARG A 83 15.16 -14.76 16.34
C ARG A 83 14.51 -14.52 14.97
N ARG A 84 14.14 -13.28 14.67
CA ARG A 84 13.52 -12.94 13.40
C ARG A 84 14.49 -13.06 12.23
N CYS A 85 15.74 -12.61 12.38
CA CYS A 85 16.79 -12.83 11.39
C CYS A 85 17.03 -14.31 11.13
N LEU A 86 17.06 -15.15 12.17
CA LEU A 86 17.21 -16.60 12.03
C LEU A 86 16.02 -17.22 11.30
N GLU A 87 14.79 -16.82 11.63
CA GLU A 87 13.60 -17.26 10.91
C GLU A 87 13.67 -16.91 9.41
N ILE A 88 14.00 -15.65 9.10
CA ILE A 88 14.19 -15.18 7.72
C ILE A 88 15.26 -16.01 7.02
N ALA A 89 16.42 -16.20 7.66
CA ALA A 89 17.54 -16.94 7.09
C ALA A 89 17.21 -18.42 6.89
N LEU A 90 16.51 -19.07 7.81
CA LEU A 90 16.13 -20.49 7.69
C LEU A 90 15.10 -20.71 6.58
N ARG A 91 14.12 -19.82 6.43
CA ARG A 91 13.10 -19.94 5.38
C ARG A 91 13.63 -19.56 4.00
N ALA A 92 14.48 -18.54 3.91
CA ALA A 92 15.03 -18.07 2.64
C ALA A 92 16.32 -18.79 2.23
N GLY A 93 17.07 -19.37 3.16
CA GLY A 93 18.42 -19.87 2.93
C GLY A 93 18.51 -20.95 1.86
N GLY A 94 17.60 -21.93 1.88
CA GLY A 94 17.55 -22.99 0.87
C GLY A 94 17.33 -22.43 -0.54
N TRP A 95 16.40 -21.48 -0.67
CA TRP A 95 16.14 -20.81 -1.94
C TRP A 95 17.27 -19.88 -2.38
N ILE A 96 17.94 -19.18 -1.47
CA ILE A 96 19.10 -18.33 -1.79
C ILE A 96 20.24 -19.17 -2.38
N LEU A 97 20.50 -20.35 -1.81
CA LEU A 97 21.50 -21.28 -2.33
C LEU A 97 21.12 -21.77 -3.73
N ASP A 98 19.85 -22.15 -3.93
CA ASP A 98 19.34 -22.62 -5.21
C ASP A 98 19.36 -21.52 -6.29
N PHE A 99 18.94 -20.31 -5.93
CA PHE A 99 19.00 -19.12 -6.79
C PHE A 99 20.44 -18.77 -7.18
N SER A 100 21.39 -18.88 -6.25
CA SER A 100 22.80 -18.57 -6.51
C SER A 100 23.45 -19.60 -7.44
N GLY A 101 23.06 -20.88 -7.34
CA GLY A 101 23.53 -21.95 -8.21
C GLY A 101 22.97 -21.91 -9.63
N HIS A 102 21.76 -21.36 -9.80
CA HIS A 102 21.02 -21.36 -11.08
C HIS A 102 20.76 -19.95 -11.62
N ARG A 103 21.55 -18.96 -11.19
CA ARG A 103 21.39 -17.57 -11.61
C ARG A 103 21.61 -17.43 -13.12
N GLY A 104 20.55 -17.06 -13.84
CA GLY A 104 20.58 -16.88 -15.30
C GLY A 104 20.15 -18.10 -16.11
N ASP A 105 19.73 -19.18 -15.47
CA ASP A 105 19.10 -20.34 -16.13
C ASP A 105 17.59 -20.08 -16.33
N GLU A 106 17.20 -19.74 -17.56
CA GLU A 106 15.80 -19.49 -17.92
C GLU A 106 14.90 -20.70 -17.65
N GLY A 107 15.42 -21.93 -17.75
CA GLY A 107 14.67 -23.15 -17.51
C GLY A 107 14.22 -23.33 -16.06
N GLN A 108 14.88 -22.63 -15.11
CA GLN A 108 14.58 -22.72 -13.68
C GLN A 108 13.92 -21.46 -13.12
N ALA A 109 13.75 -20.42 -13.93
CA ALA A 109 13.17 -19.15 -13.50
C ALA A 109 11.76 -19.33 -12.89
N ALA A 110 10.92 -20.20 -13.46
CA ALA A 110 9.58 -20.48 -12.93
C ALA A 110 9.61 -21.17 -11.55
N ARG A 111 10.47 -22.18 -11.39
CA ARG A 111 10.64 -22.90 -10.10
C ARG A 111 11.15 -21.96 -9.01
N LEU A 112 12.13 -21.11 -9.35
CA LEU A 112 12.68 -20.12 -8.42
C LEU A 112 11.66 -19.01 -8.09
N ALA A 113 10.86 -18.58 -9.07
CA ALA A 113 9.78 -17.62 -8.84
C ALA A 113 8.71 -18.17 -7.89
N GLN A 114 8.30 -19.42 -8.08
CA GLN A 114 7.37 -20.10 -7.17
C GLN A 114 7.95 -20.21 -5.74
N GLY A 115 9.22 -20.62 -5.61
CA GLY A 115 9.88 -20.70 -4.31
C GLY A 115 9.97 -19.33 -3.61
N LEU A 116 10.21 -18.25 -4.36
CA LEU A 116 10.19 -16.90 -3.81
C LEU A 116 8.80 -16.55 -3.27
N ARG A 117 7.73 -16.81 -4.03
CA ARG A 117 6.35 -16.57 -3.58
C ARG A 117 6.07 -17.29 -2.26
N GLU A 118 6.39 -18.58 -2.18
CA GLU A 118 6.16 -19.40 -0.98
C GLU A 118 6.92 -18.86 0.25
N ILE A 119 8.16 -18.38 0.05
CA ILE A 119 8.93 -17.73 1.12
C ILE A 119 8.27 -16.45 1.59
N LEU A 120 7.87 -15.57 0.66
CA LEU A 120 7.23 -14.30 1.00
C LEU A 120 5.92 -14.53 1.76
N THR A 121 5.08 -15.46 1.31
CA THR A 121 3.86 -15.89 2.02
C THR A 121 4.18 -16.42 3.41
N GLY A 122 5.19 -17.28 3.54
CA GLY A 122 5.58 -17.86 4.81
C GLY A 122 6.15 -16.86 5.82
N LEU A 123 6.86 -15.83 5.36
CA LEU A 123 7.45 -14.80 6.22
C LEU A 123 6.43 -13.79 6.76
N GLY A 124 5.26 -13.70 6.13
CA GLY A 124 4.12 -12.94 6.62
C GLY A 124 3.94 -11.57 5.96
N PRO A 125 3.17 -10.66 6.58
CA PRO A 125 2.54 -9.53 5.90
C PRO A 125 3.53 -8.55 5.23
N SER A 126 4.65 -8.24 5.90
CA SER A 126 5.69 -7.36 5.34
C SER A 126 6.24 -7.87 4.01
N PHE A 127 6.45 -9.19 3.91
CA PHE A 127 7.05 -9.82 2.74
C PHE A 127 6.03 -10.06 1.63
N VAL A 128 4.77 -10.37 1.97
CA VAL A 128 3.65 -10.41 1.01
C VAL A 128 3.47 -9.05 0.36
N LYS A 129 3.37 -7.96 1.14
CA LYS A 129 3.22 -6.59 0.61
C LYS A 129 4.43 -6.18 -0.23
N LEU A 130 5.65 -6.53 0.19
CA LEU A 130 6.86 -6.32 -0.61
C LEU A 130 6.78 -7.04 -1.96
N GLY A 131 6.32 -8.30 -1.97
CA GLY A 131 6.13 -9.09 -3.19
C GLY A 131 5.11 -8.46 -4.15
N GLN A 132 3.99 -7.94 -3.62
CA GLN A 132 2.99 -7.23 -4.41
C GLN A 132 3.56 -5.97 -5.06
N ILE A 133 4.33 -5.18 -4.31
CA ILE A 133 5.01 -4.00 -4.86
C ILE A 133 5.99 -4.41 -5.96
N LEU A 134 6.81 -5.43 -5.73
CA LEU A 134 7.74 -5.94 -6.74
C LEU A 134 7.03 -6.46 -7.99
N SER A 135 5.84 -7.06 -7.85
CA SER A 135 5.03 -7.55 -8.98
C SER A 135 4.51 -6.43 -9.90
N SER A 136 4.38 -5.21 -9.37
CA SER A 136 4.02 -4.02 -10.15
C SER A 136 5.22 -3.40 -10.89
N ARG A 137 6.44 -3.75 -10.49
CA ARG A 137 7.69 -3.18 -11.00
C ARG A 137 8.33 -4.07 -12.06
N VAL A 138 7.75 -4.02 -13.24
CA VAL A 138 8.19 -4.81 -14.42
C VAL A 138 9.63 -4.50 -14.87
N ASP A 139 10.19 -3.39 -14.40
CA ASP A 139 11.56 -2.96 -14.65
C ASP A 139 12.60 -3.65 -13.74
N ILE A 140 12.17 -4.36 -12.69
CA ILE A 140 13.06 -4.91 -11.65
C ILE A 140 13.23 -6.43 -11.77
N LEU A 141 12.16 -7.16 -12.11
CA LEU A 141 12.13 -8.63 -12.07
C LEU A 141 11.84 -9.23 -13.45
N PRO A 142 12.36 -10.44 -13.75
CA PRO A 142 11.98 -11.18 -14.95
C PRO A 142 10.49 -11.55 -14.94
N ASP A 143 9.90 -11.74 -16.13
CA ASP A 143 8.46 -12.03 -16.30
C ASP A 143 7.97 -13.21 -15.46
N ALA A 144 8.74 -14.30 -15.37
CA ALA A 144 8.38 -15.47 -14.56
C ALA A 144 8.14 -15.11 -13.08
N TYR A 145 8.96 -14.21 -12.52
CA TYR A 145 8.81 -13.73 -11.14
C TYR A 145 7.59 -12.84 -11.00
N ILE A 146 7.36 -11.93 -11.95
CA ILE A 146 6.21 -11.03 -11.93
C ILE A 146 4.91 -11.83 -11.95
N GLN A 147 4.80 -12.84 -12.83
CA GLN A 147 3.59 -13.66 -12.92
C GLN A 147 3.32 -14.42 -11.61
N GLU A 148 4.34 -15.03 -11.01
CA GLU A 148 4.16 -15.71 -9.71
C GLU A 148 3.83 -14.72 -8.59
N LEU A 149 4.51 -13.57 -8.50
CA LEU A 149 4.24 -12.58 -7.45
C LEU A 149 2.87 -11.90 -7.60
N ARG A 150 2.31 -11.80 -8.81
CA ARG A 150 0.92 -11.36 -9.03
C ARG A 150 -0.11 -12.32 -8.44
N THR A 151 0.26 -13.58 -8.21
CA THR A 151 -0.60 -14.55 -7.52
C THR A 151 -0.56 -14.42 -5.99
N LEU A 152 0.28 -13.53 -5.44
CA LEU A 152 0.29 -13.25 -4.00
C LEU A 152 -1.06 -12.63 -3.59
N THR A 153 -1.84 -13.41 -2.87
CA THR A 153 -3.05 -12.92 -2.22
C THR A 153 -2.73 -12.44 -0.81
N ASP A 154 -3.46 -11.43 -0.34
CA ASP A 154 -3.45 -11.06 1.07
C ASP A 154 -4.22 -12.05 1.95
N GLN A 155 -4.90 -13.03 1.35
CA GLN A 155 -5.69 -14.00 2.10
C GLN A 155 -4.78 -14.92 2.91
N VAL A 156 -5.05 -14.96 4.20
CA VAL A 156 -4.29 -15.73 5.18
C VAL A 156 -5.23 -16.38 6.16
N GLU A 157 -4.73 -17.37 6.90
CA GLU A 157 -5.49 -18.00 7.97
C GLU A 157 -5.96 -16.96 9.02
N PRO A 158 -7.25 -17.00 9.41
CA PRO A 158 -7.77 -16.21 10.52
C PRO A 158 -6.98 -16.41 11.81
N PHE A 159 -6.91 -15.37 12.64
CA PHE A 159 -6.46 -15.53 14.02
C PHE A 159 -7.65 -15.88 14.94
N PRO A 160 -7.40 -16.50 16.12
CA PRO A 160 -8.46 -17.00 16.98
C PRO A 160 -9.51 -15.93 17.33
N PHE A 161 -10.79 -16.33 17.31
CA PHE A 161 -11.92 -15.45 17.57
C PHE A 161 -11.83 -14.74 18.92
N GLU A 162 -11.37 -15.45 19.96
CA GLU A 162 -11.22 -14.93 21.31
C GLU A 162 -10.16 -13.80 21.38
N VAL A 163 -9.19 -13.80 20.46
CA VAL A 163 -8.24 -12.69 20.34
C VAL A 163 -8.92 -11.49 19.69
N ALA A 164 -9.75 -11.70 18.66
CA ALA A 164 -10.51 -10.62 18.02
C ALA A 164 -11.49 -9.97 18.99
N CYS A 165 -12.23 -10.76 19.78
CA CYS A 165 -13.13 -10.23 20.80
C CYS A 165 -12.40 -9.37 21.82
N ARG A 166 -11.24 -9.81 22.31
CA ARG A 166 -10.43 -9.02 23.26
C ARG A 166 -9.95 -7.70 22.66
N ILE A 167 -9.55 -7.69 21.38
CA ILE A 167 -9.16 -6.45 20.69
C ILE A 167 -10.37 -5.51 20.59
N LEU A 168 -11.53 -6.01 20.16
CA LEU A 168 -12.76 -5.23 20.09
C LEU A 168 -13.15 -4.65 21.45
N GLU A 169 -13.15 -5.45 22.51
CA GLU A 169 -13.46 -5.03 23.87
C GLU A 169 -12.50 -3.95 24.39
N GLN A 170 -11.21 -4.05 24.07
CA GLN A 170 -10.20 -3.06 24.45
C GLN A 170 -10.41 -1.73 23.69
N GLU A 171 -10.57 -1.79 22.37
CA GLU A 171 -10.69 -0.59 21.52
C GLU A 171 -12.05 0.11 21.70
N TRP A 172 -13.09 -0.64 22.08
CA TRP A 172 -14.43 -0.12 22.34
C TRP A 172 -14.76 0.09 23.82
N ALA A 173 -13.81 -0.08 24.74
CA ALA A 173 -14.05 0.02 26.19
C ALA A 173 -14.71 1.36 26.61
N SER A 174 -14.41 2.45 25.92
CA SER A 174 -14.99 3.78 26.15
C SER A 174 -16.01 4.20 25.09
N ARG A 175 -16.48 3.28 24.25
CA ARG A 175 -17.37 3.54 23.11
C ARG A 175 -18.66 2.74 23.24
N HIS A 176 -19.76 3.30 22.74
CA HIS A 176 -21.06 2.63 22.77
C HIS A 176 -21.23 1.81 21.49
N ALA A 177 -20.65 0.60 21.47
CA ALA A 177 -20.81 -0.31 20.34
C ALA A 177 -22.26 -0.85 20.27
N PRO A 178 -22.89 -0.91 19.08
CA PRO A 178 -24.24 -1.41 18.91
C PRO A 178 -24.35 -2.93 19.08
N VAL A 179 -23.23 -3.65 18.93
CA VAL A 179 -23.16 -5.11 19.06
C VAL A 179 -21.97 -5.46 19.96
N ALA A 180 -22.18 -6.35 20.93
CA ALA A 180 -21.10 -6.81 21.79
C ALA A 180 -20.18 -7.76 21.01
N ALA A 181 -18.87 -7.70 21.29
CA ALA A 181 -17.87 -8.50 20.57
C ALA A 181 -18.13 -10.01 20.60
N ARG A 182 -18.79 -10.52 21.65
CA ARG A 182 -19.17 -11.94 21.80
C ARG A 182 -20.30 -12.38 20.88
N ASP A 183 -21.09 -11.45 20.36
CA ASP A 183 -22.24 -11.72 19.51
C ASP A 183 -21.84 -11.76 18.01
N PHE A 184 -20.55 -11.59 17.72
CA PHE A 184 -19.99 -11.69 16.38
C PHE A 184 -19.94 -13.15 15.90
N PRO A 185 -20.01 -13.40 14.58
CA PRO A 185 -19.83 -14.75 14.07
C PRO A 185 -18.42 -15.24 14.39
N GLN A 186 -18.30 -16.48 14.86
CA GLN A 186 -17.03 -17.07 15.28
C GLN A 186 -16.02 -17.15 14.12
N SER A 187 -16.51 -17.44 12.90
CA SER A 187 -15.70 -17.42 11.68
C SER A 187 -15.79 -16.04 11.02
N PRO A 188 -14.65 -15.38 10.71
CA PRO A 188 -14.68 -14.14 9.96
C PRO A 188 -15.13 -14.37 8.52
N THR A 189 -15.71 -13.33 7.91
CA THR A 189 -16.15 -13.35 6.51
C THR A 189 -14.96 -13.31 5.56
N ALA A 190 -13.90 -12.59 5.94
CA ALA A 190 -12.64 -12.56 5.21
C ALA A 190 -11.47 -12.40 6.17
N ALA A 191 -10.32 -12.95 5.82
CA ALA A 191 -9.07 -12.73 6.53
C ALA A 191 -8.01 -12.25 5.53
N ALA A 192 -7.35 -11.15 5.87
CA ALA A 192 -6.33 -10.50 5.09
C ALA A 192 -5.02 -10.39 5.90
N SER A 193 -3.95 -9.96 5.25
CA SER A 193 -2.59 -9.91 5.80
C SER A 193 -2.50 -9.05 7.06
N LEU A 194 -3.25 -7.94 7.13
CA LEU A 194 -3.24 -6.99 8.25
C LEU A 194 -4.36 -7.22 9.29
N GLY A 195 -5.37 -8.02 8.99
CA GLY A 195 -6.54 -8.18 9.87
C GLY A 195 -7.63 -9.09 9.29
N GLN A 196 -8.74 -9.24 10.00
CA GLN A 196 -9.88 -10.03 9.56
C GLN A 196 -11.19 -9.25 9.68
N VAL A 197 -12.13 -9.51 8.77
CA VAL A 197 -13.38 -8.78 8.62
C VAL A 197 -14.55 -9.66 9.04
N TYR A 198 -15.43 -9.10 9.87
CA TYR A 198 -16.68 -9.71 10.28
C TYR A 198 -17.86 -8.97 9.67
N ARG A 199 -18.80 -9.71 9.07
CA ARG A 199 -20.13 -9.20 8.74
C ARG A 199 -21.02 -9.29 9.97
N VAL A 200 -21.52 -8.15 10.43
CA VAL A 200 -22.30 -8.04 11.67
C VAL A 200 -23.59 -7.30 11.40
N GLU A 201 -24.70 -7.78 11.94
CA GLU A 201 -25.99 -7.09 11.88
C GLU A 201 -26.23 -6.36 13.21
N ALA A 202 -26.37 -5.04 13.16
CA ALA A 202 -26.66 -4.21 14.31
C ALA A 202 -28.14 -4.33 14.72
N PRO A 203 -28.51 -4.04 15.98
CA PRO A 203 -29.91 -4.06 16.41
C PRO A 203 -30.83 -3.10 15.65
N SER A 204 -30.26 -2.09 14.99
CA SER A 204 -30.98 -1.19 14.07
C SER A 204 -31.37 -1.85 12.73
N GLY A 205 -30.89 -3.06 12.44
CA GLY A 205 -30.99 -3.73 11.15
C GLY A 205 -29.88 -3.37 10.15
N GLN A 206 -28.98 -2.46 10.52
CA GLN A 206 -27.85 -2.09 9.66
C GLN A 206 -26.82 -3.22 9.62
N VAL A 207 -26.35 -3.57 8.43
CA VAL A 207 -25.27 -4.54 8.24
C VAL A 207 -23.93 -3.80 8.16
N LEU A 208 -22.98 -4.22 8.98
CA LEU A 208 -21.67 -3.61 9.16
C LEU A 208 -20.56 -4.59 8.76
N ALA A 209 -19.49 -4.04 8.18
CA ALA A 209 -18.21 -4.71 8.04
C ALA A 209 -17.28 -4.23 9.17
N VAL A 210 -16.85 -5.14 10.04
CA VAL A 210 -15.94 -4.84 11.16
C VAL A 210 -14.60 -5.51 10.92
N LYS A 211 -13.60 -4.70 10.54
CA LYS A 211 -12.23 -5.14 10.27
C LYS A 211 -11.39 -4.98 11.54
N VAL A 212 -10.89 -6.09 12.06
CA VAL A 212 -10.06 -6.17 13.28
C VAL A 212 -8.61 -6.44 12.89
N GLN A 213 -7.69 -5.58 13.32
CA GLN A 213 -6.27 -5.72 13.04
C GLN A 213 -5.67 -6.96 13.71
N ARG A 214 -4.74 -7.63 13.02
CA ARG A 214 -4.06 -8.82 13.53
C ARG A 214 -3.21 -8.46 14.78
N PRO A 215 -3.28 -9.26 15.85
CA PRO A 215 -2.50 -9.02 17.07
C PRO A 215 -0.99 -8.98 16.77
N GLY A 216 -0.29 -7.99 17.32
CA GLY A 216 1.18 -7.86 17.21
C GLY A 216 1.71 -7.50 15.81
N VAL A 217 0.84 -7.32 14.82
CA VAL A 217 1.25 -7.09 13.41
C VAL A 217 2.13 -5.85 13.26
N ARG A 218 1.85 -4.80 14.03
CA ARG A 218 2.62 -3.55 14.03
C ARG A 218 4.06 -3.77 14.47
N GLU A 219 4.26 -4.46 15.59
CA GLU A 219 5.62 -4.71 16.10
C GLU A 219 6.42 -5.60 15.14
N GLN A 220 5.77 -6.63 14.57
CA GLN A 220 6.38 -7.49 13.57
C GLN A 220 6.79 -6.71 12.31
N ILE A 221 5.91 -5.85 11.78
CA ILE A 221 6.22 -5.02 10.61
C ILE A 221 7.37 -4.05 10.91
N CYS A 222 7.36 -3.39 12.05
CA CYS A 222 8.46 -2.50 12.44
C CYS A 222 9.79 -3.26 12.56
N LEU A 223 9.78 -4.48 13.09
CA LEU A 223 10.96 -5.33 13.18
C LEU A 223 11.47 -5.74 11.80
N ASP A 224 10.57 -6.16 10.91
CA ASP A 224 10.91 -6.52 9.53
C ASP A 224 11.51 -5.33 8.78
N LEU A 225 10.92 -4.14 8.89
CA LEU A 225 11.43 -2.90 8.29
C LEU A 225 12.81 -2.52 8.85
N TYR A 226 13.01 -2.66 10.16
CA TYR A 226 14.30 -2.44 10.82
C TYR A 226 15.39 -3.37 10.25
N ILE A 227 15.07 -4.66 10.09
CA ILE A 227 15.99 -5.66 9.53
C ILE A 227 16.26 -5.36 8.04
N LEU A 228 15.21 -5.13 7.24
CA LEU A 228 15.33 -4.82 5.80
C LEU A 228 16.18 -3.57 5.56
N ARG A 229 15.98 -2.52 6.36
CA ARG A 229 16.78 -1.29 6.30
C ARG A 229 18.26 -1.56 6.61
N GLY A 230 18.54 -2.39 7.62
CA GLY A 230 19.91 -2.78 7.97
C GLY A 230 20.60 -3.63 6.89
N LEU A 231 19.84 -4.45 6.16
CA LEU A 231 20.34 -5.30 5.07
C LEU A 231 20.46 -4.57 3.73
N ALA A 232 19.73 -3.47 3.53
CA ALA A 232 19.68 -2.73 2.27
C ALA A 232 21.07 -2.32 1.71
N PRO A 233 22.03 -1.81 2.52
CA PRO A 233 23.37 -1.48 2.01
C PRO A 233 24.12 -2.71 1.47
N PHE A 234 24.03 -3.84 2.17
CA PHE A 234 24.67 -5.10 1.77
C PHE A 234 24.04 -5.67 0.50
N ALA A 235 22.70 -5.67 0.42
CA ALA A 235 21.96 -6.11 -0.75
C ALA A 235 22.30 -5.28 -1.99
N ARG A 236 22.40 -3.94 -1.83
CA ARG A 236 22.80 -3.03 -2.90
C ARG A 236 24.18 -3.40 -3.45
N GLN A 237 25.15 -3.62 -2.56
CA GLN A 237 26.51 -4.00 -2.95
C GLN A 237 26.57 -5.38 -3.62
N TYR A 238 25.87 -6.37 -3.06
CA TYR A 238 25.87 -7.75 -3.57
C TYR A 238 25.18 -7.88 -4.93
N LEU A 239 24.03 -7.24 -5.10
CA LEU A 239 23.24 -7.26 -6.35
C LEU A 239 23.73 -6.25 -7.39
N ARG A 240 24.70 -5.39 -7.04
CA ARG A 240 25.23 -4.30 -7.89
C ARG A 240 24.13 -3.37 -8.42
N LEU A 241 23.18 -3.04 -7.55
CA LEU A 241 22.07 -2.16 -7.90
C LEU A 241 22.50 -0.70 -7.82
N ASN A 242 22.10 0.09 -8.81
CA ASN A 242 22.30 1.55 -8.80
C ASN A 242 21.25 2.28 -7.96
N THR A 243 20.22 1.57 -7.50
CA THR A 243 19.11 2.10 -6.70
C THR A 243 19.51 2.26 -5.22
N ASP A 244 19.07 3.34 -4.61
CA ASP A 244 19.16 3.52 -3.16
C ASP A 244 18.10 2.67 -2.45
N LEU A 245 18.48 1.45 -2.06
CA LEU A 245 17.60 0.53 -1.34
C LEU A 245 17.21 1.03 0.05
N VAL A 246 18.04 1.85 0.69
CA VAL A 246 17.76 2.41 2.03
C VAL A 246 16.62 3.41 1.93
N ALA A 247 16.69 4.31 0.94
CA ALA A 247 15.63 5.25 0.64
C ALA A 247 14.33 4.54 0.21
N LEU A 248 14.43 3.47 -0.58
CA LEU A 248 13.27 2.67 -0.98
C LEU A 248 12.57 2.03 0.24
N VAL A 249 13.33 1.47 1.18
CA VAL A 249 12.80 0.92 2.43
C VAL A 249 12.17 2.02 3.28
N ASP A 250 12.74 3.24 3.32
CA ASP A 250 12.14 4.37 4.04
C ASP A 250 10.79 4.79 3.48
N GLU A 251 10.69 4.91 2.16
CA GLU A 251 9.43 5.27 1.51
C GLU A 251 8.39 4.16 1.71
N TYR A 252 8.78 2.91 1.52
CA TYR A 252 7.94 1.75 1.77
C TYR A 252 7.44 1.70 3.21
N GLY A 253 8.34 1.81 4.18
CA GLY A 253 8.01 1.76 5.61
C GLY A 253 7.06 2.87 6.04
N THR A 254 7.23 4.07 5.48
CA THR A 254 6.34 5.21 5.76
C THR A 254 4.91 4.95 5.30
N ARG A 255 4.73 4.41 4.07
CA ARG A 255 3.39 4.10 3.54
C ARG A 255 2.78 2.90 4.24
N PHE A 256 3.55 1.83 4.37
CA PHE A 256 3.04 0.56 4.89
C PHE A 256 2.66 0.65 6.37
N LEU A 257 3.41 1.38 7.19
CA LEU A 257 3.02 1.57 8.59
C LEU A 257 1.81 2.49 8.72
N GLY A 258 1.57 3.39 7.75
CA GLY A 258 0.35 4.18 7.66
C GLY A 258 -0.91 3.32 7.46
N GLU A 259 -0.80 2.17 6.78
CA GLU A 259 -1.92 1.20 6.62
C GLU A 259 -2.36 0.55 7.95
N LEU A 260 -1.55 0.67 9.01
CA LEU A 260 -1.87 0.12 10.33
C LEU A 260 -2.69 1.08 11.21
N ASP A 261 -2.96 2.28 10.75
CA ASP A 261 -3.85 3.23 11.42
C ASP A 261 -5.17 3.31 10.65
N TYR A 262 -6.16 2.56 11.12
CA TYR A 262 -7.47 2.52 10.49
C TYR A 262 -8.25 3.85 10.58
N ASN A 263 -7.82 4.81 11.42
CA ASN A 263 -8.39 6.16 11.33
C ASN A 263 -7.95 6.86 10.06
N LEU A 264 -6.71 6.64 9.60
CA LEU A 264 -6.24 7.19 8.32
C LEU A 264 -6.98 6.54 7.14
N GLU A 265 -7.27 5.23 7.22
CA GLU A 265 -8.09 4.53 6.22
C GLU A 265 -9.50 5.15 6.15
N ALA A 266 -10.14 5.38 7.30
CA ALA A 266 -11.45 6.04 7.36
C ALA A 266 -11.40 7.51 6.88
N ASP A 267 -10.36 8.27 7.22
CA ASP A 267 -10.14 9.65 6.70
C ASP A 267 -10.06 9.66 5.17
N ASN A 268 -9.30 8.72 4.61
CA ASN A 268 -9.14 8.63 3.16
C ASN A 268 -10.45 8.21 2.47
N ALA A 269 -11.24 7.34 3.10
CA ALA A 269 -12.53 6.92 2.56
C ALA A 269 -13.55 8.09 2.51
N GLU A 270 -13.67 8.87 3.59
CA GLU A 270 -14.56 10.03 3.60
C GLU A 270 -14.11 11.12 2.61
N GLU A 271 -12.80 11.36 2.50
CA GLU A 271 -12.26 12.31 1.53
C GLU A 271 -12.49 11.83 0.09
N PHE A 272 -12.41 10.53 -0.15
CA PHE A 272 -12.72 9.94 -1.44
C PHE A 272 -14.19 10.15 -1.83
N GLU A 273 -15.15 9.96 -0.91
CA GLU A 273 -16.57 10.25 -1.17
C GLU A 273 -16.78 11.71 -1.60
N VAL A 274 -16.26 12.66 -0.82
CA VAL A 274 -16.38 14.10 -1.14
C VAL A 274 -15.78 14.42 -2.51
N LEU A 275 -14.65 13.79 -2.83
CA LEU A 275 -13.96 13.96 -4.09
C LEU A 275 -14.79 13.43 -5.26
N VAL A 276 -15.30 12.20 -5.14
CA VAL A 276 -16.13 11.53 -6.16
C VAL A 276 -17.42 12.30 -6.42
N GLU A 277 -18.08 12.79 -5.37
CA GLU A 277 -19.25 13.67 -5.50
C GLU A 277 -18.91 14.97 -6.25
N SER A 278 -17.76 15.58 -5.94
CA SER A 278 -17.36 16.87 -6.53
C SER A 278 -17.09 16.82 -8.04
N ILE A 279 -16.70 15.64 -8.56
CA ILE A 279 -16.41 15.39 -9.97
C ILE A 279 -17.57 14.70 -10.71
N GLY A 280 -18.66 14.38 -10.01
CA GLY A 280 -19.85 13.76 -10.59
C GLY A 280 -19.65 12.31 -11.03
N LEU A 281 -18.78 11.55 -10.37
CA LEU A 281 -18.58 10.12 -10.63
C LEU A 281 -19.59 9.27 -9.86
N GLU A 282 -20.85 9.30 -10.26
CA GLU A 282 -21.95 8.61 -9.54
C GLU A 282 -21.83 7.08 -9.52
N SER A 283 -21.04 6.48 -10.43
CA SER A 283 -20.89 5.02 -10.55
C SER A 283 -19.78 4.42 -9.68
N VAL A 284 -19.16 5.21 -8.81
CA VAL A 284 -18.07 4.78 -7.93
C VAL A 284 -18.34 5.32 -6.54
N PHE A 285 -18.12 4.52 -5.51
CA PHE A 285 -18.21 4.96 -4.11
C PHE A 285 -17.32 4.07 -3.24
N THR A 286 -17.16 4.44 -1.98
CA THR A 286 -16.52 3.66 -0.92
C THR A 286 -17.48 3.41 0.23
N ALA A 287 -17.21 2.36 1.01
CA ALA A 287 -18.01 2.05 2.18
C ALA A 287 -17.83 3.15 3.24
N VAL A 288 -18.92 3.84 3.58
CA VAL A 288 -18.91 4.92 4.58
C VAL A 288 -18.43 4.38 5.95
N PRO A 289 -17.37 4.94 6.53
CA PRO A 289 -16.90 4.55 7.85
C PRO A 289 -17.81 5.03 8.98
N ASP A 290 -17.98 4.21 10.02
CA ASP A 290 -18.55 4.64 11.31
C ASP A 290 -17.42 5.16 12.22
N ARG A 291 -17.30 6.48 12.31
CA ARG A 291 -16.27 7.14 13.15
C ARG A 291 -16.45 6.93 14.64
N SER A 292 -17.68 6.69 15.09
CA SER A 292 -17.96 6.46 16.51
C SER A 292 -17.39 5.12 16.98
N LEU A 293 -17.20 4.17 16.05
CA LEU A 293 -16.68 2.83 16.32
C LEU A 293 -15.29 2.57 15.74
N THR A 294 -14.86 3.37 14.77
CA THR A 294 -13.51 3.26 14.20
C THR A 294 -12.46 3.75 15.19
N THR A 295 -11.38 2.98 15.29
CA THR A 295 -10.22 3.18 16.16
C THR A 295 -8.95 2.89 15.36
N GLN A 296 -7.78 2.92 16.02
CA GLN A 296 -6.52 2.60 15.34
C GLN A 296 -6.47 1.13 14.88
N LYS A 297 -7.11 0.20 15.62
CA LYS A 297 -7.05 -1.25 15.34
C LYS A 297 -8.36 -1.86 14.87
N VAL A 298 -9.47 -1.11 14.87
CA VAL A 298 -10.79 -1.56 14.41
C VAL A 298 -11.36 -0.55 13.44
N LEU A 299 -11.66 -0.98 12.21
CA LEU A 299 -12.37 -0.18 11.21
C LEU A 299 -13.78 -0.72 11.08
N VAL A 300 -14.77 0.16 11.17
CA VAL A 300 -16.17 -0.19 10.97
C VAL A 300 -16.69 0.59 9.77
N THR A 301 -17.27 -0.10 8.80
CA THR A 301 -17.95 0.51 7.65
C THR A 301 -19.32 -0.13 7.46
N GLN A 302 -20.14 0.47 6.61
CA GLN A 302 -21.28 -0.24 6.03
C GLN A 302 -20.80 -1.48 5.28
N TRP A 303 -21.59 -2.56 5.34
CA TRP A 303 -21.37 -3.72 4.47
C TRP A 303 -21.78 -3.37 3.04
N VAL A 304 -20.91 -3.66 2.08
CA VAL A 304 -21.20 -3.51 0.65
C VAL A 304 -21.19 -4.90 0.03
N ASP A 305 -22.32 -5.32 -0.52
CA ASP A 305 -22.43 -6.55 -1.29
C ASP A 305 -21.85 -6.33 -2.68
N GLY A 306 -21.00 -7.25 -3.13
CA GLY A 306 -20.41 -7.18 -4.46
C GLY A 306 -19.50 -8.35 -4.78
N GLU A 307 -19.14 -8.46 -6.06
CA GLU A 307 -18.22 -9.45 -6.58
C GLU A 307 -16.94 -8.76 -7.03
N ARG A 308 -15.79 -9.45 -6.95
CA ARG A 308 -14.53 -8.85 -7.39
C ARG A 308 -14.57 -8.53 -8.89
N ILE A 309 -14.07 -7.35 -9.26
CA ILE A 309 -14.11 -6.90 -10.65
C ILE A 309 -13.30 -7.79 -11.61
N ASP A 310 -12.25 -8.47 -11.13
CA ASP A 310 -11.42 -9.38 -11.94
C ASP A 310 -12.08 -10.74 -12.22
N ALA A 311 -13.14 -11.09 -11.49
CA ALA A 311 -13.90 -12.30 -11.74
C ALA A 311 -14.85 -12.17 -12.94
N ASP A 312 -15.27 -10.94 -13.28
CA ASP A 312 -16.24 -10.68 -14.34
C ASP A 312 -15.58 -10.49 -15.71
N ARG A 313 -15.71 -11.51 -16.57
CA ARG A 313 -15.21 -11.48 -17.96
C ARG A 313 -16.29 -11.13 -18.99
N SER A 314 -17.46 -10.70 -18.54
CA SER A 314 -18.56 -10.31 -19.41
C SER A 314 -18.31 -8.94 -20.06
N PRO A 315 -19.12 -8.54 -21.07
CA PRO A 315 -19.09 -7.18 -21.60
C PRO A 315 -19.33 -6.11 -20.54
N GLU A 316 -20.03 -6.45 -19.46
CA GLU A 316 -20.26 -5.55 -18.32
C GLU A 316 -18.99 -5.33 -17.51
N GLY A 317 -18.22 -6.38 -17.23
CA GLY A 317 -16.89 -6.27 -16.62
C GLY A 317 -15.96 -5.35 -17.41
N ALA A 318 -16.01 -5.42 -18.76
CA ALA A 318 -15.26 -4.50 -19.62
C ALA A 318 -15.74 -3.04 -19.51
N ARG A 319 -17.06 -2.80 -19.40
CA ARG A 319 -17.63 -1.47 -19.13
C ARG A 319 -17.13 -0.92 -17.80
N LEU A 320 -17.18 -1.73 -16.73
CA LEU A 320 -16.74 -1.36 -15.39
C LEU A 320 -15.23 -1.08 -15.31
N CYS A 321 -14.41 -1.81 -16.07
CA CYS A 321 -13.00 -1.47 -16.22
C CYS A 321 -12.81 -0.07 -16.84
N GLY A 322 -13.68 0.33 -17.78
CA GLY A 322 -13.71 1.69 -18.32
C GLY A 322 -14.11 2.74 -17.30
N VAL A 323 -15.09 2.44 -16.44
CA VAL A 323 -15.48 3.30 -15.31
C VAL A 323 -14.33 3.46 -14.32
N ALA A 324 -13.71 2.35 -13.91
CA ALA A 324 -12.54 2.35 -13.03
C ALA A 324 -11.38 3.15 -13.64
N LEU A 325 -11.03 2.91 -14.91
CA LEU A 325 -9.98 3.67 -15.59
C LEU A 325 -10.27 5.18 -15.60
N THR A 326 -11.53 5.56 -15.89
CA THR A 326 -11.96 6.96 -15.85
C THR A 326 -11.79 7.53 -14.45
N ALA A 327 -12.26 6.84 -13.42
CA ALA A 327 -12.11 7.26 -12.03
C ALA A 327 -10.64 7.46 -11.62
N TYR A 328 -9.77 6.52 -12.00
CA TYR A 328 -8.32 6.61 -11.74
C TYR A 328 -7.66 7.79 -12.47
N LEU A 329 -8.04 8.05 -13.72
CA LEU A 329 -7.53 9.19 -14.48
C LEU A 329 -8.03 10.51 -13.90
N THR A 330 -9.29 10.60 -13.51
CA THR A 330 -9.85 11.80 -12.88
C THR A 330 -9.20 12.07 -11.53
N MET A 331 -9.03 11.02 -10.70
CA MET A 331 -8.26 11.09 -9.46
C MET A 331 -6.86 11.67 -9.70
N LEU A 332 -6.13 11.14 -10.68
CA LEU A 332 -4.76 11.54 -10.98
C LEU A 332 -4.66 12.97 -11.55
N LEU A 333 -5.53 13.34 -12.48
CA LEU A 333 -5.38 14.54 -13.29
C LEU A 333 -6.13 15.75 -12.74
N GLU A 334 -7.27 15.55 -12.06
CA GLU A 334 -8.12 16.65 -11.59
C GLU A 334 -7.95 16.89 -10.09
N THR A 335 -7.91 15.81 -9.31
CA THR A 335 -8.04 15.90 -7.85
C THR A 335 -6.69 15.88 -7.13
N GLY A 336 -5.69 15.20 -7.72
CA GLY A 336 -4.38 14.99 -7.11
C GLY A 336 -4.37 13.96 -5.97
N ASN A 337 -5.51 13.34 -5.66
CA ASN A 337 -5.65 12.28 -4.67
C ASN A 337 -5.93 10.95 -5.39
N LEU A 338 -5.03 9.97 -5.24
CA LEU A 338 -5.07 8.72 -5.98
C LEU A 338 -5.21 7.52 -5.04
N HIS A 339 -6.12 6.61 -5.38
CA HIS A 339 -6.10 5.25 -4.84
C HIS A 339 -4.82 4.54 -5.29
N ALA A 340 -3.80 4.44 -4.43
CA ALA A 340 -2.47 4.00 -4.84
C ALA A 340 -2.30 2.47 -4.99
N ASP A 341 -3.31 1.67 -4.63
CA ASP A 341 -3.27 0.20 -4.67
C ASP A 341 -4.42 -0.39 -5.53
N PRO A 342 -4.33 -0.34 -6.88
CA PRO A 342 -5.38 -0.81 -7.79
C PRO A 342 -5.51 -2.33 -7.85
N HIS A 343 -5.04 -3.06 -6.83
CA HIS A 343 -5.17 -4.49 -6.79
C HIS A 343 -6.66 -4.89 -6.94
N PRO A 344 -7.01 -5.83 -7.83
CA PRO A 344 -8.42 -6.15 -8.10
C PRO A 344 -9.22 -6.63 -6.89
N GLY A 345 -8.55 -7.08 -5.84
CA GLY A 345 -9.19 -7.42 -4.57
C GLY A 345 -9.77 -6.24 -3.79
N ASN A 346 -9.39 -5.00 -4.13
CA ASN A 346 -9.89 -3.78 -3.51
C ASN A 346 -11.08 -3.16 -4.28
N LEU A 347 -11.48 -3.74 -5.41
CA LEU A 347 -12.55 -3.24 -6.26
C LEU A 347 -13.67 -4.28 -6.36
N LEU A 348 -14.87 -3.87 -5.96
CA LEU A 348 -16.08 -4.68 -6.03
C LEU A 348 -17.03 -4.08 -7.06
N ARG A 349 -17.63 -4.97 -7.87
CA ARG A 349 -18.83 -4.71 -8.65
C ARG A 349 -20.03 -4.96 -7.76
N THR A 350 -20.85 -3.94 -7.53
CA THR A 350 -22.09 -4.07 -6.77
C THR A 350 -23.21 -4.64 -7.66
N PRO A 351 -24.32 -5.14 -7.09
CA PRO A 351 -25.43 -5.72 -7.85
C PRO A 351 -26.08 -4.75 -8.87
N ASP A 352 -25.99 -3.45 -8.62
CA ASP A 352 -26.50 -2.36 -9.46
C ASP A 352 -25.57 -1.95 -10.62
N GLY A 353 -24.34 -2.48 -10.66
CA GLY A 353 -23.41 -2.36 -11.79
C GLY A 353 -22.43 -1.21 -11.69
#